data_AF-A0A954WAE6-F1
#
_entry.id   AF-A0A954WAE6-F1
#
_cell.length_a   1.000
_cell.length_b   1.000
_cell.length_c   1.000
_cell.angle_alpha   90.00
_cell.angle_beta   90.00
_cell.angle_gamma   90.00
#
_symmetry.space_group_name_H-M   'P 1'
#
loop_
_entity.id
_entity.type
_entity.pdbx_description
1 polymer ?
#
loop_
_entity_poly.entity_id
_entity_poly.type
_entity_poly.pdbx_seq_one_letter_code
_entity_poly.pdbx_strand_id
1 'polypeptide(L)'
;MSDSHEENAPRRKRRTREHVLEDLSQNHLERLVLLKGHVLRRPERDYGVDVTMFHFADDGTIENGEVRFQLKATDSLRVTLNGAEISLSIKTGDLHLWGSEIYPFILVVFDASSEVAFW
;
A
#
# COMPACT_ATOMS: atom_id res chain seq x y z
N MET A 1 -37.32 29.26 26.77
CA MET A 1 -36.27 28.25 27.01
C MET A 1 -36.54 27.05 26.11
N SER A 2 -35.84 26.98 24.98
CA SER A 2 -35.48 25.72 24.32
C SER A 2 -34.32 26.05 23.38
N ASP A 3 -33.12 25.77 23.85
CA ASP A 3 -31.87 25.95 23.10
C ASP A 3 -31.91 25.13 21.81
N SER A 4 -31.98 25.82 20.67
CA SER A 4 -31.73 25.26 19.34
C SER A 4 -30.27 25.47 18.95
N HIS A 5 -29.34 24.94 19.77
CA HIS A 5 -27.90 25.05 19.56
C HIS A 5 -27.20 23.67 19.58
N GLU A 6 -27.74 22.70 18.85
CA GLU A 6 -27.11 21.37 18.73
C GLU A 6 -26.74 20.96 17.29
N GLU A 7 -26.71 21.90 16.34
CA GLU A 7 -26.57 21.55 14.91
C GLU A 7 -25.16 21.67 14.32
N ASN A 8 -24.10 21.84 15.13
CA ASN A 8 -22.75 21.98 14.56
C ASN A 8 -21.59 21.42 15.42
N ALA A 9 -21.76 20.20 15.95
CA ALA A 9 -20.62 19.46 16.45
C ALA A 9 -19.71 19.04 15.26
N PRO A 10 -18.38 19.28 15.30
CA PRO A 10 -17.50 18.88 14.21
C PRO A 10 -17.59 17.37 14.00
N ARG A 11 -17.93 16.96 12.77
CA ARG A 11 -18.01 15.54 12.40
C ARG A 11 -16.66 14.89 12.67
N ARG A 12 -16.62 13.96 13.62
CA ARG A 12 -15.42 13.18 13.93
C ARG A 12 -14.94 12.46 12.67
N LYS A 13 -13.63 12.44 12.43
CA LYS A 13 -13.04 11.65 11.34
C LYS A 13 -13.45 10.18 11.51
N ARG A 14 -14.01 9.60 10.44
CA ARG A 14 -14.46 8.21 10.42
C ARG A 14 -13.46 7.37 9.64
N ARG A 15 -13.04 6.22 10.20
CA ARG A 15 -12.26 5.23 9.47
C ARG A 15 -13.15 4.57 8.41
N THR A 16 -12.72 4.60 7.15
CA THR A 16 -13.43 3.97 6.02
C THR A 16 -12.96 2.53 5.84
N ARG A 17 -13.66 1.76 4.99
CA ARG A 17 -13.19 0.44 4.57
C ARG A 17 -11.86 0.53 3.84
N GLU A 18 -11.68 1.56 3.02
CA GLU A 18 -10.43 1.84 2.30
C GLU A 18 -9.25 1.98 3.26
N HIS A 19 -9.37 2.75 4.34
CA HIS A 19 -8.30 2.85 5.35
C HIS A 19 -7.98 1.50 6.01
N VAL A 20 -8.98 0.63 6.20
CA VAL A 20 -8.74 -0.72 6.74
C VAL A 20 -8.00 -1.59 5.72
N LEU A 21 -8.38 -1.52 4.44
CA LEU A 21 -7.74 -2.25 3.36
C LEU A 21 -6.27 -1.82 3.16
N GLU A 22 -6.00 -0.52 3.23
CA GLU A 22 -4.64 0.03 3.19
C GLU A 22 -3.76 -0.56 4.32
N ASP A 23 -4.26 -0.53 5.56
CA ASP A 23 -3.52 -1.07 6.70
C ASP A 23 -3.30 -2.59 6.59
N LEU A 24 -4.30 -3.34 6.10
CA LEU A 24 -4.18 -4.79 5.88
C LEU A 24 -3.16 -5.11 4.78
N SER A 25 -3.19 -4.38 3.67
CA SER A 25 -2.24 -4.55 2.57
C SER A 25 -0.81 -4.30 3.02
N GLN A 26 -0.61 -3.23 3.80
CA GLN A 26 0.71 -2.97 4.36
C GLN A 26 1.14 -4.06 5.33
N ASN A 27 0.28 -4.47 6.25
CA ASN A 27 0.63 -5.48 7.24
C ASN A 27 0.99 -6.82 6.58
N HIS A 28 0.27 -7.19 5.53
CA HIS A 28 0.55 -8.38 4.73
C HIS A 28 1.97 -8.32 4.13
N LEU A 29 2.31 -7.21 3.44
CA LEU A 29 3.63 -7.05 2.86
C LEU A 29 4.73 -6.98 3.93
N GLU A 30 4.51 -6.22 5.01
CA GLU A 30 5.47 -6.10 6.12
C GLU A 30 5.79 -7.46 6.72
N ARG A 31 4.78 -8.31 6.93
CA ARG A 31 4.99 -9.67 7.41
C ARG A 31 5.86 -10.48 6.46
N LEU A 32 5.61 -10.42 5.15
CA LEU A 32 6.43 -11.13 4.16
C LEU A 32 7.88 -10.64 4.14
N VAL A 33 8.08 -9.32 4.19
CA VAL A 33 9.39 -8.67 4.22
C VAL A 33 10.17 -9.06 5.48
N LEU A 34 9.53 -9.01 6.65
CA LEU A 34 10.15 -9.42 7.92
C LEU A 34 10.52 -10.91 7.93
N LEU A 35 9.67 -11.79 7.39
CA LEU A 35 9.96 -13.22 7.27
C LEU A 35 11.16 -13.52 6.35
N LYS A 36 11.55 -12.57 5.49
CA LYS A 36 12.75 -12.64 4.65
C LYS A 36 13.97 -11.97 5.27
N GLY A 37 13.88 -11.48 6.52
CA GLY A 37 14.98 -10.82 7.21
C GLY A 37 15.21 -9.37 6.76
N HIS A 38 14.21 -8.75 6.13
CA HIS A 38 14.28 -7.37 5.64
C HIS A 38 13.37 -6.46 6.48
N VAL A 39 13.45 -5.15 6.24
CA VAL A 39 12.67 -4.16 7.00
C VAL A 39 11.83 -3.33 6.04
N LEU A 40 10.54 -3.18 6.35
CA LEU A 40 9.63 -2.28 5.67
C LEU A 40 9.42 -1.00 6.49
N ARG A 41 9.42 0.17 5.84
CA ARG A 41 9.19 1.48 6.47
C ARG A 41 8.14 2.25 5.70
N ARG A 42 7.24 2.94 6.42
CA ARG A 42 6.41 4.00 5.81
C ARG A 42 7.29 5.25 5.63
N PRO A 43 7.27 5.90 4.46
CA PRO A 43 7.96 7.17 4.30
C PRO A 43 7.34 8.24 5.20
N GLU A 44 8.14 9.22 5.63
CA GLU A 44 7.61 10.36 6.41
C GLU A 44 6.68 11.26 5.57
N ARG A 45 6.75 11.16 4.24
CA ARG A 45 5.94 11.90 3.29
C ARG A 45 5.46 10.98 2.17
N ASP A 46 4.15 10.94 1.95
CA ASP A 46 3.52 10.11 0.93
C ASP A 46 3.54 10.81 -0.44
N TYR A 47 4.69 10.78 -1.12
CA TYR A 47 4.84 11.29 -2.49
C TYR A 47 4.70 10.17 -3.53
N GLY A 48 3.60 9.41 -3.49
CA GLY A 48 3.38 8.31 -4.44
C GLY A 48 4.18 7.04 -4.15
N VAL A 49 4.68 6.90 -2.92
CA VAL A 49 5.28 5.70 -2.35
C VAL A 49 4.55 5.40 -1.06
N ASP A 50 4.06 4.19 -0.88
CA ASP A 50 3.35 3.80 0.35
C ASP A 50 4.33 3.23 1.38
N VAL A 51 5.31 2.45 0.92
CA VAL A 51 6.32 1.82 1.77
C VAL A 51 7.63 1.59 1.03
N THR A 52 8.72 1.54 1.80
CA THR A 52 10.09 1.27 1.32
C THR A 52 10.67 0.09 2.07
N MET A 53 11.22 -0.88 1.35
CA MET A 53 11.98 -2.00 1.90
C MET A 53 13.48 -1.71 1.88
N PHE A 54 14.11 -1.90 3.02
CA PHE A 54 15.56 -2.02 3.16
C PHE A 54 15.91 -3.50 3.27
N HIS A 55 16.86 -3.92 2.44
CA HIS A 55 17.29 -5.30 2.32
C HIS A 55 18.68 -5.49 2.90
N PHE A 56 18.97 -6.73 3.26
CA PHE A 56 20.18 -7.12 3.95
C PHE A 56 20.67 -8.40 3.30
N ALA A 57 21.99 -8.55 3.25
CA ALA A 57 22.62 -9.79 2.84
C ALA A 57 22.29 -10.93 3.82
N ASP A 58 22.54 -12.18 3.41
CA ASP A 58 22.28 -13.37 4.23
C ASP A 58 23.00 -13.35 5.60
N ASP A 59 24.11 -12.60 5.71
CA ASP A 59 24.86 -12.42 6.96
C ASP A 59 24.36 -11.24 7.83
N GLY A 60 23.31 -10.54 7.39
CA GLY A 60 22.73 -9.39 8.06
C GLY A 60 23.40 -8.05 7.75
N THR A 61 24.38 -8.02 6.84
CA THR A 61 25.02 -6.78 6.41
C THR A 61 24.04 -5.89 5.64
N ILE A 62 24.12 -4.58 5.87
CA ILE A 62 23.31 -3.59 5.14
C ILE A 62 23.74 -3.57 3.67
N GLU A 63 22.78 -3.71 2.77
CA GLU A 63 22.99 -3.50 1.33
C GLU A 63 22.58 -2.08 0.91
N ASN A 64 23.25 -1.55 -0.11
CA ASN A 64 22.95 -0.23 -0.62
C ASN A 64 21.67 -0.24 -1.46
N GLY A 65 20.87 0.80 -1.28
CA GLY A 65 19.63 0.99 -2.03
C GLY A 65 18.41 0.43 -1.31
N GLU A 66 17.30 0.49 -2.02
CA GLU A 66 15.98 0.18 -1.45
C GLU A 66 15.04 -0.32 -2.54
N VAL A 67 13.93 -0.91 -2.12
CA VAL A 67 12.81 -1.23 -3.02
C VAL A 67 11.61 -0.41 -2.58
N ARG A 68 10.99 0.30 -3.51
CA ARG A 68 9.82 1.14 -3.25
C ARG A 68 8.55 0.42 -3.71
N PHE A 69 7.47 0.63 -2.97
CA PHE A 69 6.21 -0.01 -3.28
C PHE A 69 5.07 1.01 -3.32
N GLN A 70 4.19 0.81 -4.29
CA GLN A 70 2.82 1.29 -4.22
C GLN A 70 1.92 0.10 -3.91
N LEU A 71 1.03 0.26 -2.94
CA LEU A 71 0.03 -0.72 -2.54
C LEU A 71 -1.34 -0.30 -3.09
N LYS A 72 -2.06 -1.27 -3.64
CA LYS A 72 -3.49 -1.19 -3.95
C LYS A 72 -4.17 -2.34 -3.24
N ALA A 73 -5.34 -2.08 -2.67
CA ALA A 73 -6.07 -3.07 -1.91
C ALA A 73 -7.55 -3.06 -2.30
N THR A 74 -8.15 -4.24 -2.38
CA THR A 74 -9.57 -4.39 -2.71
C THR A 74 -10.13 -5.65 -2.05
N ASP A 75 -11.43 -5.66 -1.77
CA ASP A 75 -12.21 -6.85 -1.42
C ASP A 75 -12.99 -7.41 -2.62
N SER A 76 -12.90 -6.76 -3.79
CA SER A 76 -13.57 -7.15 -5.02
C SER A 76 -12.58 -7.11 -6.20
N LEU A 77 -11.66 -8.06 -6.23
CA LEU A 77 -10.62 -8.14 -7.26
C LEU A 77 -11.25 -8.27 -8.66
N ARG A 78 -10.81 -7.42 -9.59
CA ARG A 78 -11.24 -7.47 -10.98
C ARG A 78 -10.24 -8.26 -11.80
N VAL A 79 -10.64 -9.44 -12.24
CA VAL A 79 -9.86 -10.30 -13.13
C VAL A 79 -10.39 -10.22 -14.56
N THR A 80 -9.52 -10.39 -15.54
CA THR A 80 -9.90 -10.43 -16.96
C THR A 80 -10.70 -11.69 -17.30
N LEU A 81 -11.32 -11.73 -18.48
CA LEU A 81 -12.24 -12.81 -18.89
C LEU A 81 -11.59 -14.21 -18.87
N ASN A 82 -10.27 -14.30 -19.04
CA ASN A 82 -9.52 -15.57 -18.97
C ASN A 82 -8.94 -15.86 -17.58
N GLY A 83 -9.17 -14.98 -16.59
CA GLY A 83 -8.67 -15.10 -15.22
C GLY A 83 -7.15 -14.95 -15.07
N ALA A 84 -6.43 -14.58 -16.14
CA ALA A 84 -4.97 -14.55 -16.15
C ALA A 84 -4.39 -13.20 -15.70
N GLU A 85 -5.17 -12.13 -15.76
CA GLU A 85 -4.69 -10.77 -15.49
C GLU A 85 -5.63 -10.05 -14.51
N ILE A 86 -5.04 -9.15 -13.73
CA ILE A 86 -5.75 -8.27 -12.79
C ILE A 86 -5.88 -6.89 -13.43
N SER A 87 -7.09 -6.34 -13.42
CA SER A 87 -7.38 -5.00 -13.93
C SER A 87 -7.47 -4.00 -12.79
N LEU A 88 -6.68 -2.93 -12.89
CA LEU A 88 -6.69 -1.81 -11.95
C LEU A 88 -6.53 -0.47 -12.68
N SER A 89 -7.03 0.59 -12.05
CA SER A 89 -6.84 1.96 -12.52
C SER A 89 -5.66 2.61 -11.79
N ILE A 90 -4.74 3.18 -12.56
CA ILE A 90 -3.56 3.88 -12.07
C ILE A 90 -3.56 5.28 -12.69
N LYS A 91 -3.14 6.30 -11.94
CA LYS A 91 -2.99 7.63 -12.51
C LYS A 91 -1.75 7.66 -13.40
N THR A 92 -1.83 8.28 -14.57
CA THR A 92 -0.68 8.43 -15.48
C THR A 92 0.50 9.14 -14.81
N GLY A 93 0.23 10.08 -13.89
CA GLY A 93 1.28 10.74 -13.10
C GLY A 93 2.07 9.78 -12.20
N ASP A 94 1.40 8.79 -11.62
CA ASP A 94 2.06 7.77 -10.80
C ASP A 94 2.97 6.90 -11.68
N LEU A 95 2.51 6.49 -12.88
CA LEU A 95 3.34 5.74 -13.83
C LEU A 95 4.62 6.50 -14.24
N HIS A 96 4.49 7.81 -14.51
CA HIS A 96 5.65 8.64 -14.83
C HIS A 96 6.62 8.77 -13.65
N LEU A 97 6.09 8.95 -12.44
CA LEU A 97 6.89 9.00 -11.23
C LEU A 97 7.68 7.71 -11.05
N TRP A 98 7.02 6.56 -11.07
CA TRP A 98 7.65 5.25 -10.86
C TRP A 98 8.67 4.94 -11.96
N GLY A 99 8.38 5.29 -13.22
CA GLY A 99 9.31 5.09 -14.34
C GLY A 99 10.57 5.97 -14.28
N SER A 100 10.57 7.01 -13.43
CA SER A 100 11.73 7.88 -13.20
C SER A 100 12.54 7.50 -11.96
N GLU A 101 12.10 6.49 -11.21
CA GLU A 101 12.78 6.07 -9.99
C GLU A 101 14.11 5.38 -10.29
N ILE A 102 15.12 5.72 -9.49
CA ILE A 102 16.45 5.11 -9.58
C ILE A 102 16.48 3.71 -8.92
N TYR A 103 15.53 3.45 -8.03
CA TYR A 103 15.39 2.21 -7.30
C TYR A 103 14.25 1.38 -7.87
N PRO A 104 14.30 0.03 -7.73
CA PRO A 104 13.19 -0.82 -8.11
C PRO A 104 11.87 -0.34 -7.49
N PHE A 105 10.84 -0.23 -8.33
CA PHE A 105 9.50 0.17 -7.92
C PHE A 105 8.52 -0.96 -8.23
N ILE A 106 7.83 -1.45 -7.20
CA ILE A 106 6.91 -2.59 -7.31
C ILE A 106 5.49 -2.15 -6.98
N LEU A 107 4.55 -2.46 -7.86
CA LEU A 107 3.14 -2.27 -7.60
C LEU A 107 2.57 -3.57 -7.03
N VAL A 108 1.99 -3.50 -5.83
CA VAL A 108 1.36 -4.66 -5.18
C VAL A 108 -0.15 -4.47 -5.16
N VAL A 109 -0.88 -5.49 -5.59
CA VAL A 109 -2.34 -5.56 -5.46
C VAL A 109 -2.69 -6.61 -4.41
N PHE A 110 -3.26 -6.18 -3.30
CA PHE A 110 -3.73 -7.05 -2.22
C PHE A 110 -5.24 -7.30 -2.35
N ASP A 111 -5.62 -8.57 -2.49
CA ASP A 111 -6.99 -9.04 -2.39
C ASP A 111 -7.30 -9.42 -0.94
N ALA A 112 -8.01 -8.54 -0.24
CA ALA A 112 -8.36 -8.73 1.16
C ALA A 112 -9.40 -9.83 1.38
N SER A 113 -10.11 -10.27 0.33
CA SER A 113 -11.10 -11.36 0.44
C SER A 113 -10.44 -12.72 0.50
N SER A 114 -9.28 -12.89 -0.15
CA SER A 114 -8.49 -14.14 -0.13
C SER A 114 -7.21 -14.03 0.70
N GLU A 115 -6.86 -12.84 1.17
CA GLU A 115 -5.60 -12.51 1.86
C GLU A 115 -4.35 -12.84 1.02
N VAL A 116 -4.42 -12.58 -0.29
CA VAL A 116 -3.32 -12.81 -1.26
C VAL A 116 -2.88 -11.50 -1.90
N ALA A 117 -1.58 -11.37 -2.16
CA ALA A 117 -0.99 -10.25 -2.88
C ALA A 117 -0.42 -10.67 -4.25
N PHE A 118 -0.49 -9.78 -5.23
CA PHE A 118 0.03 -9.93 -6.60
C PHE A 118 0.99 -8.77 -6.92
N TRP A 119 2.00 -9.01 -7.75
CA TRP A 119 3.01 -8.02 -8.15
C TRP A 119 3.59 -8.33 -9.54
#